data_AF-A0A8C8WFI8-F1
#
_entry.id   AF-A0A8C8WFI8-F1
#
_cell.length_a   1.000
_cell.length_b   1.000
_cell.length_c   1.000
_cell.angle_alpha   90.00
_cell.angle_beta   90.00
_cell.angle_gamma   90.00
#
_symmetry.space_group_name_H-M   'P 1'
#
loop_
_entity.id
_entity.type
_entity.pdbx_description
1 polymer ?
#
loop_
_entity_poly.entity_id
_entity_poly.type
_entity_poly.pdbx_seq_one_letter_code
_entity_poly.pdbx_strand_id
1 'polypeptide(L)'
;KMKAFQTICRQLRSSKGFSVEPTTRVDFSTSSYSCSRKKKVNPYEEVDQGRYSDLVQSVLSSRGLAQTPESLFEEDNLLYGPVSKCKPPKQDEAAKVPGNWCPLFNPEKSMKPNATSTPTIPLRIPLQRNTIPSVTKVLQQTMTSEQIFYLERWKQRMILELGEDGFAEYSSNIFLQGKRFHKALESILSPQGDLKERDENLESGYVESVQHILKDVSGVRALESAVQHETLKYVGLLDCVAEYQGKLCVIDWKTSEKPKPYIRNTFDNPLQVVAYVGAINNDANYSFQVQCGLIVVAYKDGSPAHPHFMDTELCSQYWAKWLLRLEEYTKKEKNQNIQKPD
;
A
#
# COMPACT_ATOMS: atom_id res chain seq x y z
N LYS A 1 -31.24 -1.41 -48.68
CA LYS A 1 -32.41 -1.09 -49.55
C LYS A 1 -32.14 0.27 -50.20
N MET A 2 -32.51 0.48 -51.47
CA MET A 2 -32.29 1.74 -52.22
C MET A 2 -33.46 2.73 -52.07
N LYS A 3 -33.28 3.95 -52.61
CA LYS A 3 -34.23 5.08 -52.68
C LYS A 3 -34.41 5.77 -51.32
N ALA A 4 -34.08 7.04 -51.08
CA ALA A 4 -33.85 8.22 -51.94
C ALA A 4 -35.10 8.74 -52.68
N PHE A 5 -35.60 9.90 -52.21
CA PHE A 5 -36.41 10.85 -52.96
C PHE A 5 -36.16 12.26 -52.40
N GLN A 6 -35.92 13.22 -53.30
CA GLN A 6 -35.86 14.65 -53.01
C GLN A 6 -37.09 15.35 -53.63
N THR A 7 -37.19 16.65 -53.33
CA THR A 7 -37.44 17.78 -54.26
C THR A 7 -38.74 18.56 -54.05
N ILE A 8 -38.66 19.87 -54.37
CA ILE A 8 -39.75 20.86 -54.58
C ILE A 8 -40.33 21.49 -53.30
N CYS A 9 -40.61 22.81 -53.23
CA CYS A 9 -39.75 24.01 -53.38
C CYS A 9 -40.58 25.32 -53.36
N ARG A 10 -39.94 26.40 -52.86
CA ARG A 10 -40.07 27.82 -53.30
C ARG A 10 -41.24 28.72 -52.83
N GLN A 11 -40.91 30.03 -52.87
CA GLN A 11 -41.73 31.26 -52.73
C GLN A 11 -42.02 31.74 -51.30
N LEU A 12 -42.05 33.05 -50.93
CA LEU A 12 -41.65 34.38 -51.50
C LEU A 12 -41.78 35.42 -50.32
N ARG A 13 -41.20 36.64 -50.23
CA ARG A 13 -40.14 37.42 -50.94
C ARG A 13 -39.77 38.68 -50.11
N SER A 14 -38.50 39.12 -50.12
CA SER A 14 -38.04 40.50 -49.73
C SER A 14 -38.10 40.86 -48.22
N SER A 15 -37.37 41.86 -47.68
CA SER A 15 -36.52 42.90 -48.32
C SER A 15 -35.40 43.45 -47.39
N LYS A 16 -34.27 43.90 -47.97
CA LYS A 16 -33.27 44.90 -47.47
C LYS A 16 -32.69 44.72 -46.03
N GLY A 17 -31.38 44.66 -45.77
CA GLY A 17 -30.17 44.64 -46.63
C GLY A 17 -29.17 45.76 -46.31
N PHE A 18 -27.89 45.43 -46.09
CA PHE A 18 -26.70 46.30 -46.23
C PHE A 18 -25.42 45.43 -46.34
N SER A 19 -24.37 45.96 -46.99
CA SER A 19 -23.00 45.40 -47.08
C SER A 19 -22.12 46.09 -45.99
N VAL A 20 -20.90 45.68 -45.60
CA VAL A 20 -19.67 45.34 -46.36
C VAL A 20 -18.76 44.37 -45.56
N GLU A 21 -17.80 43.76 -46.26
CA GLU A 21 -16.73 42.85 -45.79
C GLU A 21 -15.69 43.44 -44.79
N PRO A 22 -14.83 42.59 -44.17
CA PRO A 22 -14.01 42.97 -43.01
C PRO A 22 -12.54 43.38 -43.32
N THR A 23 -11.78 43.57 -42.23
CA THR A 23 -10.32 43.79 -42.08
C THR A 23 -9.78 45.23 -42.12
N THR A 24 -9.02 45.56 -41.07
CA THR A 24 -7.65 46.08 -41.18
C THR A 24 -6.93 45.92 -39.82
N ARG A 25 -5.60 45.95 -39.82
CA ARG A 25 -4.79 46.01 -38.59
C ARG A 25 -4.85 47.42 -38.00
N VAL A 26 -4.70 47.54 -36.69
CA VAL A 26 -4.46 48.83 -36.02
C VAL A 26 -3.00 48.91 -35.62
N ASP A 27 -2.18 49.53 -36.47
CA ASP A 27 -0.80 49.86 -36.15
C ASP A 27 -0.78 51.16 -35.31
N PHE A 28 -0.34 51.08 -34.05
CA PHE A 28 -0.19 52.25 -33.19
C PHE A 28 1.15 52.95 -33.44
N SER A 29 1.11 54.02 -34.25
CA SER A 29 2.22 54.95 -34.45
C SER A 29 1.87 56.30 -33.81
N THR A 30 2.73 56.78 -32.90
CA THR A 30 2.57 58.09 -32.24
C THR A 30 3.76 58.99 -32.55
N SER A 31 3.51 60.08 -33.27
CA SER A 31 4.53 61.04 -33.72
C SER A 31 5.16 61.83 -32.56
N SER A 32 6.47 62.10 -32.68
CA SER A 32 7.21 62.95 -31.75
C SER A 32 6.88 64.43 -31.86
N TYR A 33 6.66 65.10 -30.72
CA TYR A 33 6.81 66.55 -30.59
C TYR A 33 7.91 66.86 -29.56
N SER A 34 8.80 67.80 -29.91
CA SER A 34 10.03 68.08 -29.16
C SER A 34 9.86 69.20 -28.12
N CYS A 35 10.08 68.89 -26.84
CA CYS A 35 10.37 69.88 -25.81
C CYS A 35 11.61 69.48 -24.98
N SER A 36 12.54 70.41 -24.82
CA SER A 36 13.86 70.17 -24.26
C SER A 36 13.85 69.97 -22.74
N ARG A 37 14.25 68.80 -22.24
CA ARG A 37 14.66 68.59 -20.83
C ARG A 37 15.77 67.55 -20.70
N LYS A 38 16.54 67.67 -19.62
CA LYS A 38 17.86 67.02 -19.44
C LYS A 38 17.74 65.50 -19.30
N LYS A 39 18.64 64.74 -19.94
CA LYS A 39 18.81 63.29 -19.72
C LYS A 39 19.00 63.00 -18.22
N LYS A 40 18.14 62.14 -17.67
CA LYS A 40 18.51 61.21 -16.60
C LYS A 40 18.58 59.83 -17.24
N VAL A 41 19.72 59.16 -17.13
CA VAL A 41 19.86 57.76 -17.56
C VAL A 41 19.06 56.89 -16.59
N ASN A 42 18.26 55.97 -17.11
CA ASN A 42 17.52 55.02 -16.29
C ASN A 42 18.41 53.77 -16.09
N PRO A 43 18.74 53.34 -14.86
CA PRO A 43 19.70 52.24 -14.62
C PRO A 43 19.26 50.85 -15.13
N TYR A 44 18.11 50.75 -15.81
CA TYR A 44 17.64 49.55 -16.50
C TYR A 44 17.87 49.59 -18.03
N GLU A 45 18.42 50.66 -18.60
CA GLU A 45 18.72 50.75 -20.04
C GLU A 45 19.99 49.99 -20.47
N GLU A 46 20.83 49.56 -19.52
CA GLU A 46 22.06 48.78 -19.77
C GLU A 46 21.91 47.28 -19.43
N VAL A 47 20.69 46.76 -19.41
CA VAL A 47 20.46 45.30 -19.38
C VAL A 47 20.77 44.72 -20.75
N ASP A 48 21.93 44.08 -20.88
CA ASP A 48 22.30 43.25 -22.02
C ASP A 48 21.22 42.19 -22.28
N GLN A 49 20.43 42.42 -23.35
CA GLN A 49 19.29 41.57 -23.71
C GLN A 49 19.72 40.16 -24.14
N GLY A 50 20.95 40.01 -24.67
CA GLY A 50 21.55 38.71 -24.95
C GLY A 50 21.77 37.94 -23.65
N ARG A 51 22.52 38.52 -22.70
CA ARG A 51 22.74 37.91 -21.38
C ARG A 51 21.45 37.67 -20.58
N TYR A 52 20.45 38.53 -20.70
CA TYR A 52 19.16 38.31 -20.07
C TYR A 52 18.40 37.14 -20.71
N SER A 53 18.41 37.05 -22.05
CA SER A 53 17.87 35.89 -22.78
C SER A 53 18.60 34.60 -22.41
N ASP A 54 19.93 34.61 -22.40
CA ASP A 54 20.76 33.46 -22.01
C ASP A 54 20.50 33.03 -20.57
N LEU A 55 20.31 33.97 -19.64
CA LEU A 55 19.97 33.68 -18.25
C LEU A 55 18.57 33.04 -18.14
N VAL A 56 17.57 33.60 -18.82
CA VAL A 56 16.21 33.05 -18.86
C VAL A 56 16.20 31.67 -19.51
N GLN A 57 16.93 31.48 -20.61
CA GLN A 57 17.03 30.21 -21.34
C GLN A 57 17.84 29.16 -20.56
N SER A 58 18.83 29.58 -19.77
CA SER A 58 19.52 28.75 -18.77
C SER A 58 18.59 28.31 -17.64
N VAL A 59 17.79 29.22 -17.06
CA VAL A 59 16.79 28.90 -16.03
C VAL A 59 15.67 27.99 -16.56
N LEU A 60 15.25 28.16 -17.81
CA LEU A 60 14.26 27.31 -18.46
C LEU A 60 14.81 25.92 -18.84
N SER A 61 16.08 25.83 -19.26
CA SER A 61 16.73 24.54 -19.58
C SER A 61 17.19 23.76 -18.35
N SER A 62 17.44 24.43 -17.22
CA SER A 62 17.74 23.80 -15.93
C SER A 62 16.49 23.35 -15.15
N ARG A 63 15.27 23.60 -15.65
CA ARG A 63 14.07 22.84 -15.27
C ARG A 63 14.14 21.41 -15.79
N GLY A 64 14.89 20.55 -15.09
CA GLY A 64 14.58 19.12 -15.05
C GLY A 64 13.10 18.96 -14.65
N LEU A 65 12.36 18.06 -15.33
CA LEU A 65 10.89 18.11 -15.48
C LEU A 65 10.16 18.70 -14.27
N ALA A 66 9.77 19.97 -14.40
CA ALA A 66 8.83 20.61 -13.49
C ALA A 66 7.42 20.07 -13.80
N GLN A 67 7.13 18.87 -13.29
CA GLN A 67 5.82 18.23 -13.40
C GLN A 67 4.75 19.20 -12.90
N THR A 68 3.75 19.49 -13.74
CA THR A 68 2.57 20.24 -13.29
C THR A 68 1.76 19.38 -12.32
N PRO A 69 0.94 19.97 -11.42
CA PRO A 69 0.02 19.21 -10.58
C PRO A 69 -0.84 18.24 -11.41
N GLU A 70 -1.28 18.67 -12.59
CA GLU A 70 -2.05 17.86 -13.54
C GLU A 70 -1.27 16.64 -14.04
N SER A 71 -0.01 16.79 -14.49
CA SER A 71 0.81 15.63 -14.89
C SER A 71 1.14 14.71 -13.71
N LEU A 72 1.26 15.26 -12.49
CA LEU A 72 1.40 14.48 -11.25
C LEU A 72 0.15 13.66 -10.93
N PHE A 73 -1.04 14.15 -11.26
CA PHE A 73 -2.30 13.39 -11.12
C PHE A 73 -2.49 12.34 -12.23
N GLU A 74 -2.02 12.60 -13.46
CA GLU A 74 -2.01 11.61 -14.54
C GLU A 74 -1.02 10.45 -14.27
N GLU A 75 0.18 10.76 -13.75
CA GLU A 75 1.13 9.73 -13.29
C GLU A 75 0.59 8.93 -12.10
N ASP A 76 -0.12 9.57 -11.15
CA ASP A 76 -0.81 8.87 -10.06
C ASP A 76 -1.78 7.81 -10.61
N ASN A 77 -2.60 8.14 -11.62
CA ASN A 77 -3.54 7.18 -12.22
C ASN A 77 -2.80 5.95 -12.78
N LEU A 78 -1.72 6.15 -13.53
CA LEU A 78 -0.91 5.07 -14.11
C LEU A 78 -0.19 4.22 -13.05
N LEU A 79 0.18 4.80 -11.90
CA LEU A 79 0.83 4.06 -10.81
C LEU A 79 -0.15 3.13 -10.07
N TYR A 80 -1.44 3.48 -10.03
CA TYR A 80 -2.48 2.68 -9.39
C TYR A 80 -3.27 1.78 -10.38
N GLY A 81 -3.03 1.87 -11.69
CA GLY A 81 -3.32 0.81 -12.68
C GLY A 81 -3.54 1.30 -14.12
N PRO A 82 -3.52 0.42 -15.14
CA PRO A 82 -3.19 -1.01 -15.13
C PRO A 82 -1.68 -1.27 -15.36
N VAL A 83 -1.28 -2.55 -15.41
CA VAL A 83 0.12 -3.04 -15.42
C VAL A 83 1.07 -2.30 -16.39
N SER A 84 1.74 -1.27 -15.88
CA SER A 84 2.90 -0.68 -16.54
C SER A 84 4.09 -1.65 -16.48
N LYS A 85 4.82 -1.80 -17.60
CA LYS A 85 6.01 -2.66 -17.68
C LYS A 85 7.21 -1.95 -17.05
N CYS A 86 7.24 -1.88 -15.72
CA CYS A 86 8.42 -1.39 -15.00
C CYS A 86 9.66 -2.18 -15.44
N LYS A 87 10.72 -1.43 -15.77
CA LYS A 87 12.05 -1.99 -16.09
C LYS A 87 12.53 -2.84 -14.90
N PRO A 88 13.40 -3.86 -15.13
CA PRO A 88 13.98 -4.61 -14.03
C PRO A 88 14.62 -3.65 -13.01
N PRO A 89 14.57 -3.98 -11.70
CA PRO A 89 15.20 -3.14 -10.69
C PRO A 89 16.68 -2.99 -11.03
N LYS A 90 17.22 -1.78 -10.82
CA LYS A 90 18.67 -1.59 -10.87
C LYS A 90 19.28 -2.53 -9.83
N GLN A 91 20.17 -3.41 -10.28
CA GLN A 91 21.19 -3.96 -9.38
C GLN A 91 22.04 -2.78 -8.85
N ASP A 92 22.74 -2.99 -7.74
CA ASP A 92 23.55 -1.98 -7.00
C ASP A 92 22.83 -1.20 -5.88
N GLU A 93 21.99 -1.88 -5.09
CA GLU A 93 22.30 -1.90 -3.64
C GLU A 93 23.07 -3.19 -3.33
N ALA A 94 24.24 -3.07 -2.73
CA ALA A 94 24.99 -4.23 -2.25
C ALA A 94 24.14 -5.01 -1.23
N ALA A 95 24.10 -6.33 -1.35
CA ALA A 95 23.24 -7.19 -0.54
C ALA A 95 23.63 -7.11 0.95
N LYS A 96 22.96 -6.22 1.69
CA LYS A 96 23.11 -6.04 3.13
C LYS A 96 22.73 -7.36 3.82
N VAL A 97 23.72 -8.11 4.30
CA VAL A 97 23.52 -9.30 5.12
C VAL A 97 23.17 -8.85 6.54
N PRO A 98 22.16 -9.45 7.21
CA PRO A 98 21.91 -9.19 8.64
C PRO A 98 23.16 -9.52 9.48
N GLY A 99 23.57 -8.59 10.34
CA GLY A 99 24.63 -8.84 11.32
C GLY A 99 24.18 -9.78 12.43
N ASN A 100 22.90 -9.73 12.81
CA ASN A 100 22.29 -10.66 13.76
C ASN A 100 21.54 -11.78 13.02
N TRP A 101 22.29 -12.73 12.46
CA TRP A 101 21.69 -13.89 11.81
C TRP A 101 21.06 -14.86 12.83
N CYS A 102 19.75 -15.03 12.76
CA CYS A 102 19.01 -16.10 13.43
C CYS A 102 18.26 -16.93 12.38
N PRO A 103 18.21 -18.27 12.47
CA PRO A 103 17.53 -19.10 11.50
C PRO A 103 16.00 -18.98 11.62
N LEU A 104 15.30 -19.01 10.49
CA LEU A 104 13.83 -19.05 10.41
C LEU A 104 13.27 -20.37 10.97
N PHE A 105 14.05 -21.45 10.89
CA PHE A 105 13.67 -22.81 11.29
C PHE A 105 14.54 -23.29 12.45
N ASN A 106 13.90 -23.88 13.45
CA ASN A 106 14.54 -24.50 14.59
C ASN A 106 14.71 -26.02 14.31
N PRO A 107 15.95 -26.56 14.32
CA PRO A 107 16.20 -27.97 14.07
C PRO A 107 15.72 -28.89 15.21
N GLU A 108 15.46 -28.35 16.41
CA GLU A 108 15.01 -29.12 17.58
C GLU A 108 13.47 -29.30 17.60
N LYS A 109 12.72 -28.53 16.81
CA LYS A 109 11.25 -28.65 16.72
C LYS A 109 10.82 -29.65 15.64
N SER A 110 9.83 -30.48 15.98
CA SER A 110 9.28 -31.44 15.02
C SER A 110 8.51 -30.74 13.89
N MET A 111 8.82 -31.14 12.65
CA MET A 111 8.06 -30.81 11.44
C MET A 111 6.68 -31.47 11.40
N LYS A 112 6.45 -32.51 12.22
CA LYS A 112 5.18 -33.24 12.29
C LYS A 112 4.68 -33.26 13.75
N PRO A 113 3.48 -32.76 14.06
CA PRO A 113 2.87 -33.05 15.35
C PRO A 113 2.65 -34.57 15.47
N ASN A 114 2.85 -35.13 16.66
CA ASN A 114 2.63 -36.56 16.89
C ASN A 114 1.18 -36.92 16.54
N ALA A 115 1.00 -37.95 15.72
CA ALA A 115 -0.31 -38.35 15.17
C ALA A 115 -1.35 -38.77 16.24
N THR A 116 -0.90 -38.94 17.49
CA THR A 116 -1.73 -39.27 18.67
C THR A 116 -2.33 -38.05 19.38
N SER A 117 -1.96 -36.82 18.99
CA SER A 117 -2.38 -35.59 19.69
C SER A 117 -2.57 -34.40 18.75
N THR A 118 -3.56 -34.49 17.86
CA THR A 118 -4.19 -33.29 17.29
C THR A 118 -4.99 -32.60 18.39
N PRO A 119 -4.68 -31.35 18.81
CA PRO A 119 -5.51 -30.66 19.79
C PRO A 119 -6.89 -30.39 19.17
N THR A 120 -7.96 -30.85 19.82
CA THR A 120 -9.35 -30.60 19.36
C THR A 120 -9.78 -29.14 19.51
N ILE A 121 -8.92 -28.28 20.06
CA ILE A 121 -9.12 -26.86 20.34
C ILE A 121 -7.84 -26.13 19.89
N PRO A 122 -7.92 -25.10 19.02
CA PRO A 122 -6.77 -24.28 18.64
C PRO A 122 -6.13 -23.57 19.84
N LEU A 123 -4.80 -23.40 19.79
CA LEU A 123 -4.08 -22.57 20.76
C LEU A 123 -4.48 -21.10 20.64
N ARG A 124 -4.71 -20.46 21.79
CA ARG A 124 -4.99 -19.03 21.92
C ARG A 124 -4.22 -18.45 23.10
N ILE A 125 -2.95 -18.12 22.88
CA ILE A 125 -2.08 -17.56 23.92
C ILE A 125 -2.40 -16.06 24.07
N PRO A 126 -2.68 -15.55 25.29
CA PRO A 126 -2.99 -14.14 25.49
C PRO A 126 -1.74 -13.25 25.37
N LEU A 127 -1.85 -12.15 24.62
CA LEU A 127 -0.76 -11.20 24.44
C LEU A 127 -0.49 -10.38 25.71
N GLN A 128 0.69 -10.58 26.31
CA GLN A 128 1.12 -9.86 27.51
C GLN A 128 1.63 -8.45 27.19
N ARG A 129 1.38 -7.50 28.09
CA ARG A 129 1.83 -6.10 27.96
C ARG A 129 3.30 -5.96 28.38
N ASN A 130 4.20 -6.35 27.50
CA ASN A 130 5.64 -6.27 27.70
C ASN A 130 6.24 -5.04 26.98
N THR A 131 7.43 -4.58 27.41
CA THR A 131 8.22 -3.53 26.72
C THR A 131 8.77 -3.97 25.35
N ILE A 132 8.51 -5.21 24.96
CA ILE A 132 9.00 -5.85 23.73
C ILE A 132 8.18 -5.32 22.53
N PRO A 133 8.81 -4.90 21.43
CA PRO A 133 8.10 -4.33 20.28
C PRO A 133 7.26 -5.38 19.54
N SER A 134 6.09 -4.96 19.02
CA SER A 134 5.30 -5.80 18.13
C SER A 134 5.87 -5.81 16.70
N VAL A 135 5.66 -6.89 15.96
CA VAL A 135 5.96 -6.97 14.51
C VAL A 135 5.41 -5.75 13.75
N THR A 136 4.17 -5.35 14.05
CA THR A 136 3.53 -4.16 13.45
C THR A 136 4.24 -2.85 13.79
N LYS A 137 4.68 -2.64 15.05
CA LYS A 137 5.47 -1.45 15.45
C LYS A 137 6.81 -1.42 14.72
N VAL A 138 7.51 -2.57 14.64
CA VAL A 138 8.80 -2.68 13.94
C VAL A 138 8.64 -2.29 12.48
N LEU A 139 7.69 -2.89 11.75
CA LEU A 139 7.45 -2.60 10.33
C LEU A 139 7.10 -1.13 10.12
N GLN A 140 6.15 -0.58 10.90
CA GLN A 140 5.69 0.80 10.76
C GLN A 140 6.81 1.83 10.99
N GLN A 141 7.66 1.64 12.01
CA GLN A 141 8.75 2.59 12.29
C GLN A 141 9.98 2.43 11.36
N THR A 142 9.97 1.45 10.46
CA THR A 142 11.04 1.17 9.49
C THR A 142 10.58 1.22 8.03
N MET A 143 9.39 1.74 7.76
CA MET A 143 8.94 2.04 6.40
C MET A 143 9.97 2.89 5.65
N THR A 144 10.19 2.61 4.36
CA THR A 144 11.12 3.38 3.54
C THR A 144 10.61 4.80 3.34
N SER A 145 11.50 5.76 3.06
CA SER A 145 11.10 7.15 2.75
C SER A 145 10.12 7.23 1.57
N GLU A 146 10.22 6.31 0.62
CA GLU A 146 9.29 6.16 -0.51
C GLU A 146 7.91 5.65 -0.05
N GLN A 147 7.85 4.61 0.79
CA GLN A 147 6.60 4.12 1.39
C GLN A 147 5.91 5.23 2.20
N ILE A 148 6.66 5.96 3.02
CA ILE A 148 6.16 7.08 3.83
C ILE A 148 5.62 8.21 2.93
N PHE A 149 6.36 8.58 1.88
CA PHE A 149 5.95 9.62 0.93
C PHE A 149 4.62 9.28 0.23
N TYR A 150 4.48 8.06 -0.30
CA TYR A 150 3.25 7.65 -0.98
C TYR A 150 2.05 7.52 -0.01
N LEU A 151 2.27 7.05 1.22
CA LEU A 151 1.22 6.98 2.25
C LEU A 151 0.74 8.37 2.67
N GLU A 152 1.64 9.32 2.88
CA GLU A 152 1.27 10.69 3.25
C GLU A 152 0.63 11.44 2.07
N ARG A 153 1.12 11.26 0.83
CA ARG A 153 0.47 11.81 -0.39
C ARG A 153 -0.95 11.26 -0.58
N TRP A 154 -1.18 9.98 -0.31
CA TRP A 154 -2.53 9.38 -0.33
C TRP A 154 -3.42 9.95 0.77
N LYS A 155 -2.93 10.02 2.01
CA LYS A 155 -3.64 10.60 3.16
C LYS A 155 -4.05 12.05 2.90
N GLN A 156 -3.15 12.87 2.38
CA GLN A 156 -3.44 14.26 2.00
C GLN A 156 -4.53 14.35 0.94
N ARG A 157 -4.52 13.48 -0.08
CA ARG A 157 -5.59 13.42 -1.08
C ARG A 157 -6.94 13.09 -0.43
N MET A 158 -6.99 12.09 0.45
CA MET A 158 -8.24 11.68 1.10
C MET A 158 -8.78 12.74 2.06
N ILE A 159 -7.90 13.49 2.75
CA ILE A 159 -8.31 14.64 3.58
C ILE A 159 -8.84 15.80 2.72
N LEU A 160 -8.29 16.04 1.53
CA LEU A 160 -8.81 17.03 0.58
C LEU A 160 -10.15 16.61 -0.05
N GLU A 161 -10.40 15.31 -0.17
CA GLU A 161 -11.62 14.74 -0.78
C GLU A 161 -12.77 14.58 0.22
N LEU A 162 -12.47 14.21 1.47
CA LEU A 162 -13.45 13.85 2.51
C LEU A 162 -13.51 14.85 3.69
N GLY A 163 -12.55 15.78 3.79
CA GLY A 163 -12.29 16.54 5.01
C GLY A 163 -11.55 15.73 6.08
N GLU A 164 -11.08 16.39 7.15
CA GLU A 164 -10.37 15.73 8.25
C GLU A 164 -11.29 14.75 9.01
N ASP A 165 -12.52 15.18 9.34
CA ASP A 165 -13.52 14.34 10.02
C ASP A 165 -13.94 13.13 9.15
N GLY A 166 -14.19 13.36 7.85
CA GLY A 166 -14.55 12.28 6.91
C GLY A 166 -13.43 11.28 6.69
N PHE A 167 -12.17 11.74 6.67
CA PHE A 167 -11.00 10.84 6.67
C PHE A 167 -10.86 10.05 7.98
N ALA A 168 -11.17 10.65 9.13
CA ALA A 168 -11.18 9.97 10.42
C ALA A 168 -12.29 8.90 10.50
N GLU A 169 -13.51 9.21 10.03
CA GLU A 169 -14.61 8.25 9.94
C GLU A 169 -14.27 7.10 8.98
N TYR A 170 -13.79 7.41 7.78
CA TYR A 170 -13.33 6.41 6.79
C TYR A 170 -12.26 5.47 7.36
N SER A 171 -11.26 6.02 8.05
CA SER A 171 -10.18 5.25 8.69
C SER A 171 -10.70 4.36 9.82
N SER A 172 -11.62 4.87 10.64
CA SER A 172 -12.29 4.13 11.71
C SER A 172 -13.14 2.97 11.14
N ASN A 173 -13.87 3.24 10.06
CA ASN A 173 -14.72 2.27 9.37
C ASN A 173 -13.90 1.12 8.76
N ILE A 174 -12.75 1.41 8.13
CA ILE A 174 -11.82 0.37 7.66
C ILE A 174 -11.33 -0.53 8.81
N PHE A 175 -10.91 0.07 9.93
CA PHE A 175 -10.46 -0.70 11.09
C PHE A 175 -11.57 -1.56 11.70
N LEU A 176 -12.80 -1.02 11.76
CA LEU A 176 -13.98 -1.74 12.24
C LEU A 176 -14.36 -2.91 11.32
N GLN A 177 -14.33 -2.71 9.99
CA GLN A 177 -14.56 -3.78 9.01
C GLN A 177 -13.52 -4.90 9.14
N GLY A 178 -12.24 -4.56 9.22
CA GLY A 178 -11.17 -5.54 9.45
C GLY A 178 -11.37 -6.33 10.75
N LYS A 179 -11.68 -5.64 11.86
CA LYS A 179 -11.94 -6.30 13.15
C LYS A 179 -13.17 -7.23 13.11
N ARG A 180 -14.25 -6.85 12.42
CA ARG A 180 -15.43 -7.72 12.22
C ARG A 180 -15.10 -8.95 11.38
N PHE A 181 -14.33 -8.78 10.31
CA PHE A 181 -13.87 -9.88 9.46
C PHE A 181 -13.01 -10.89 10.22
N HIS A 182 -12.07 -10.43 11.07
CA HIS A 182 -11.30 -11.32 11.95
C HIS A 182 -12.20 -12.04 12.99
N LYS A 183 -13.15 -11.36 13.65
CA LYS A 183 -14.11 -12.03 14.57
C LYS A 183 -14.91 -13.13 13.84
N ALA A 184 -15.35 -12.86 12.61
CA ALA A 184 -16.08 -13.83 11.80
C ALA A 184 -15.21 -15.05 11.45
N LEU A 185 -13.95 -14.83 11.04
CA LEU A 185 -13.00 -15.91 10.77
C LEU A 185 -12.64 -16.72 12.02
N GLU A 186 -12.44 -16.07 13.17
CA GLU A 186 -12.23 -16.74 14.46
C GLU A 186 -13.40 -17.67 14.80
N SER A 187 -14.64 -17.19 14.61
CA SER A 187 -15.86 -17.97 14.82
C SER A 187 -16.01 -19.15 13.83
N ILE A 188 -15.68 -18.94 12.55
CA ILE A 188 -15.76 -19.97 11.49
C ILE A 188 -14.68 -21.06 11.68
N LEU A 189 -13.49 -20.70 12.14
CA LEU A 189 -12.35 -21.61 12.31
C LEU A 189 -12.30 -22.26 13.70
N SER A 190 -13.11 -21.80 14.66
CA SER A 190 -13.25 -22.41 15.98
C SER A 190 -14.10 -23.69 15.91
N PRO A 191 -13.62 -24.85 16.42
CA PRO A 191 -14.43 -26.05 16.53
C PRO A 191 -15.49 -25.95 17.65
N GLN A 192 -15.34 -24.99 18.57
CA GLN A 192 -16.38 -24.59 19.51
C GLN A 192 -17.21 -23.47 18.89
N GLY A 193 -18.04 -23.83 17.91
CA GLY A 193 -19.01 -22.92 17.31
C GLY A 193 -20.14 -22.64 18.31
N ASP A 194 -20.25 -21.41 18.79
CA ASP A 194 -21.36 -20.96 19.63
C ASP A 194 -22.64 -20.87 18.79
N LEU A 195 -23.39 -21.97 18.72
CA LEU A 195 -24.64 -22.13 17.95
C LEU A 195 -25.79 -21.17 18.37
N LYS A 196 -25.51 -20.20 19.24
CA LYS A 196 -26.42 -19.14 19.70
C LYS A 196 -26.17 -17.79 19.02
N GLU A 197 -24.97 -17.55 18.50
CA GLU A 197 -24.65 -16.38 17.67
C GLU A 197 -24.21 -16.82 16.27
N ARG A 198 -25.16 -17.35 15.47
CA ARG A 198 -25.03 -17.28 13.99
C ARG A 198 -25.32 -15.84 13.56
N ASP A 199 -24.41 -14.96 13.96
CA ASP A 199 -24.42 -13.51 13.87
C ASP A 199 -24.79 -13.05 12.44
N GLU A 200 -25.68 -12.06 12.33
CA GLU A 200 -26.09 -11.46 11.04
C GLU A 200 -24.89 -10.88 10.28
N ASN A 201 -23.78 -10.56 10.99
CA ASN A 201 -22.50 -10.17 10.41
C ASN A 201 -21.82 -11.25 9.52
N LEU A 202 -22.34 -12.48 9.43
CA LEU A 202 -21.80 -13.50 8.51
C LEU A 202 -22.05 -13.13 7.03
N GLU A 203 -23.05 -12.30 6.74
CA GLU A 203 -23.38 -11.81 5.38
C GLU A 203 -22.53 -10.58 5.00
N SER A 204 -21.21 -10.70 5.13
CA SER A 204 -20.26 -9.69 4.63
C SER A 204 -19.53 -10.17 3.38
N GLY A 205 -19.37 -9.29 2.39
CA GLY A 205 -18.68 -9.62 1.14
C GLY A 205 -17.25 -10.13 1.35
N TYR A 206 -16.56 -9.70 2.42
CA TYR A 206 -15.25 -10.25 2.79
C TYR A 206 -15.31 -11.74 3.17
N VAL A 207 -16.37 -12.19 3.85
CA VAL A 207 -16.57 -13.61 4.20
C VAL A 207 -16.95 -14.43 2.97
N GLU A 208 -17.83 -13.90 2.10
CA GLU A 208 -18.12 -14.50 0.80
C GLU A 208 -16.85 -14.68 -0.05
N SER A 209 -16.07 -13.60 -0.16
CA SER A 209 -14.81 -13.51 -0.92
C SER A 209 -13.81 -14.62 -0.57
N VAL A 210 -13.79 -15.14 0.66
CA VAL A 210 -12.87 -16.21 1.10
C VAL A 210 -13.47 -17.62 1.15
N GLN A 211 -14.74 -17.83 0.78
CA GLN A 211 -15.40 -19.14 0.92
C GLN A 211 -14.76 -20.27 0.11
N HIS A 212 -14.05 -19.98 -0.98
CA HIS A 212 -13.28 -20.99 -1.73
C HIS A 212 -11.99 -21.38 -0.98
N ILE A 213 -11.29 -20.40 -0.40
CA ILE A 213 -10.06 -20.63 0.37
C ILE A 213 -10.35 -21.38 1.67
N LEU A 214 -11.44 -21.05 2.37
CA LEU A 214 -11.83 -21.72 3.61
C LEU A 214 -12.11 -23.23 3.45
N LYS A 215 -12.46 -23.70 2.23
CA LYS A 215 -12.64 -25.13 1.93
C LYS A 215 -11.31 -25.90 1.85
N ASP A 216 -10.23 -25.20 1.56
CA ASP A 216 -8.87 -25.74 1.47
C ASP A 216 -8.09 -25.62 2.80
N VAL A 217 -8.69 -24.99 3.83
CA VAL A 217 -8.13 -24.82 5.18
C VAL A 217 -8.63 -25.89 6.12
N SER A 218 -7.71 -26.57 6.81
CA SER A 218 -7.99 -27.66 7.76
C SER A 218 -6.99 -27.66 8.92
N GLY A 219 -7.18 -28.55 9.92
CA GLY A 219 -6.15 -28.82 10.93
C GLY A 219 -5.68 -27.59 11.74
N VAL A 220 -6.59 -26.66 12.05
CA VAL A 220 -6.30 -25.40 12.75
C VAL A 220 -5.58 -25.66 14.07
N ARG A 221 -4.37 -25.12 14.21
CA ARG A 221 -3.48 -25.29 15.36
C ARG A 221 -3.51 -24.11 16.32
N ALA A 222 -3.74 -22.89 15.82
CA ALA A 222 -3.83 -21.67 16.62
C ALA A 222 -4.72 -20.61 15.94
N LEU A 223 -5.37 -19.76 16.74
CA LEU A 223 -6.20 -18.62 16.31
C LEU A 223 -6.00 -17.44 17.25
N GLU A 224 -5.84 -16.22 16.70
CA GLU A 224 -5.70 -14.96 17.45
C GLU A 224 -4.77 -15.11 18.68
N SER A 225 -3.57 -15.64 18.42
CA SER A 225 -2.66 -16.20 19.42
C SER A 225 -1.34 -15.44 19.46
N ALA A 226 -0.85 -15.17 20.67
CA ALA A 226 0.39 -14.44 20.88
C ALA A 226 1.62 -15.30 20.56
N VAL A 227 2.65 -14.67 20.00
CA VAL A 227 3.95 -15.26 19.71
C VAL A 227 5.07 -14.36 20.20
N GLN A 228 6.17 -14.94 20.70
CA GLN A 228 7.35 -14.22 21.16
C GLN A 228 8.63 -14.89 20.65
N HIS A 229 9.43 -14.16 19.88
CA HIS A 229 10.76 -14.65 19.52
C HIS A 229 11.75 -14.31 20.64
N GLU A 230 12.15 -15.31 21.43
CA GLU A 230 12.97 -15.07 22.62
C GLU A 230 14.36 -14.49 22.33
N THR A 231 15.06 -14.99 21.31
CA THR A 231 16.40 -14.49 20.92
C THR A 231 16.35 -13.08 20.34
N LEU A 232 15.43 -12.84 19.39
CA LEU A 232 15.34 -11.58 18.63
C LEU A 232 14.51 -10.49 19.31
N LYS A 233 13.88 -10.77 20.46
CA LYS A 233 13.13 -9.81 21.30
C LYS A 233 12.09 -8.99 20.52
N TYR A 234 11.15 -9.69 19.86
CA TYR A 234 9.91 -9.11 19.36
C TYR A 234 8.71 -10.02 19.68
N VAL A 235 7.51 -9.44 19.72
CA VAL A 235 6.23 -10.13 19.92
C VAL A 235 5.28 -9.96 18.73
N GLY A 236 4.28 -10.81 18.62
CA GLY A 236 3.21 -10.71 17.64
C GLY A 236 1.90 -11.27 18.17
N LEU A 237 0.82 -10.97 17.45
CA LEU A 237 -0.45 -11.69 17.51
C LEU A 237 -0.69 -12.19 16.09
N LEU A 238 -0.75 -13.51 15.89
CA LEU A 238 -1.05 -14.10 14.60
C LEU A 238 -2.55 -14.37 14.46
N ASP A 239 -3.07 -14.20 13.25
CA ASP A 239 -4.49 -14.41 12.97
C ASP A 239 -4.82 -15.91 13.06
N CYS A 240 -4.06 -16.77 12.35
CA CYS A 240 -4.30 -18.20 12.26
C CYS A 240 -3.04 -19.01 11.95
N VAL A 241 -2.97 -20.24 12.48
CA VAL A 241 -2.08 -21.31 11.99
C VAL A 241 -2.92 -22.53 11.63
N ALA A 242 -2.87 -22.94 10.37
CA ALA A 242 -3.67 -24.06 9.85
C ALA A 242 -3.02 -24.71 8.63
N GLU A 243 -3.53 -25.87 8.22
CA GLU A 243 -3.09 -26.59 7.02
C GLU A 243 -3.91 -26.14 5.81
N TYR A 244 -3.27 -25.37 4.92
CA TYR A 244 -3.83 -24.99 3.62
C TYR A 244 -3.35 -25.95 2.54
N GLN A 245 -4.28 -26.62 1.84
CA GLN A 245 -3.98 -27.64 0.83
C GLN A 245 -2.98 -28.71 1.34
N GLY A 246 -3.12 -29.11 2.60
CA GLY A 246 -2.25 -30.09 3.27
C GLY A 246 -0.87 -29.58 3.72
N LYS A 247 -0.60 -28.28 3.64
CA LYS A 247 0.65 -27.66 4.13
C LYS A 247 0.38 -26.75 5.33
N LEU A 248 1.05 -27.01 6.45
CA LEU A 248 0.93 -26.17 7.65
C LEU A 248 1.53 -24.77 7.40
N CYS A 249 0.70 -23.74 7.54
CA CYS A 249 1.01 -22.35 7.24
C CYS A 249 0.67 -21.43 8.41
N VAL A 250 1.39 -20.32 8.54
CA VAL A 250 0.83 -19.09 9.15
C VAL A 250 -0.06 -18.45 8.11
N ILE A 251 -1.32 -18.19 8.47
CA ILE A 251 -2.29 -17.52 7.59
C ILE A 251 -2.54 -16.10 8.13
N ASP A 252 -2.34 -15.12 7.26
CA ASP A 252 -2.52 -13.68 7.50
C ASP A 252 -3.67 -13.18 6.62
N TRP A 253 -4.79 -12.84 7.23
CA TRP A 253 -6.03 -12.44 6.53
C TRP A 253 -6.07 -10.93 6.39
N LYS A 254 -6.44 -10.40 5.22
CA LYS A 254 -6.41 -8.96 4.95
C LYS A 254 -7.61 -8.53 4.10
N THR A 255 -8.34 -7.52 4.57
CA THR A 255 -9.37 -6.83 3.79
C THR A 255 -8.76 -5.86 2.78
N SER A 256 -9.37 -5.69 1.61
CA SER A 256 -9.05 -4.60 0.69
C SER A 256 -10.23 -4.16 -0.15
N GLU A 257 -10.22 -2.88 -0.54
CA GLU A 257 -11.15 -2.30 -1.51
C GLU A 257 -10.56 -2.24 -2.94
N LYS A 258 -9.31 -2.67 -3.12
CA LYS A 258 -8.62 -2.75 -4.42
C LYS A 258 -8.04 -4.17 -4.64
N PRO A 259 -8.13 -4.73 -5.85
CA PRO A 259 -7.61 -6.06 -6.15
C PRO A 259 -6.09 -6.11 -5.97
N LYS A 260 -5.60 -7.21 -5.40
CA LYS A 260 -4.16 -7.46 -5.16
C LYS A 260 -3.75 -8.80 -5.79
N PRO A 261 -3.59 -8.87 -7.12
CA PRO A 261 -3.35 -10.15 -7.80
C PRO A 261 -1.92 -10.72 -7.62
N TYR A 262 -0.96 -9.93 -7.13
CA TYR A 262 0.42 -10.38 -6.89
C TYR A 262 0.87 -10.05 -5.46
N ILE A 263 1.69 -10.92 -4.86
CA ILE A 263 2.25 -10.73 -3.50
C ILE A 263 2.99 -9.38 -3.32
N ARG A 264 3.60 -8.83 -4.37
CA ARG A 264 4.20 -7.47 -4.33
C ARG A 264 3.19 -6.35 -4.04
N ASN A 265 1.90 -6.56 -4.27
CA ASN A 265 0.83 -5.60 -3.94
C ASN A 265 0.40 -5.66 -2.46
N THR A 266 0.91 -6.63 -1.68
CA THR A 266 0.69 -6.72 -0.23
C THR A 266 1.81 -6.05 0.59
N PHE A 267 2.72 -5.30 -0.04
CA PHE A 267 3.76 -4.48 0.60
C PHE A 267 4.55 -5.26 1.67
N ASP A 268 4.37 -4.91 2.95
CA ASP A 268 5.10 -5.49 4.09
C ASP A 268 4.40 -6.73 4.70
N ASN A 269 3.20 -7.14 4.24
CA ASN A 269 2.53 -8.35 4.75
C ASN A 269 3.39 -9.63 4.65
N PRO A 270 4.22 -9.87 3.61
CA PRO A 270 5.13 -11.01 3.59
C PRO A 270 6.21 -10.95 4.69
N LEU A 271 6.58 -9.76 5.15
CA LEU A 271 7.49 -9.56 6.30
C LEU A 271 6.76 -9.88 7.62
N GLN A 272 5.49 -9.49 7.73
CA GLN A 272 4.63 -9.81 8.87
C GLN A 272 4.47 -11.33 9.04
N VAL A 273 4.16 -12.06 7.96
CA VAL A 273 4.01 -13.52 7.97
C VAL A 273 5.30 -14.23 8.40
N VAL A 274 6.46 -13.89 7.82
CA VAL A 274 7.72 -14.57 8.18
C VAL A 274 8.21 -14.21 9.59
N ALA A 275 7.89 -13.01 10.08
CA ALA A 275 8.12 -12.66 11.48
C ALA A 275 7.32 -13.57 12.43
N TYR A 276 6.05 -13.83 12.11
CA TYR A 276 5.24 -14.79 12.88
C TYR A 276 5.76 -16.23 12.76
N VAL A 277 6.12 -16.70 11.56
CA VAL A 277 6.74 -18.04 11.36
C VAL A 277 8.00 -18.19 12.22
N GLY A 278 8.92 -17.22 12.14
CA GLY A 278 10.17 -17.26 12.91
C GLY A 278 9.95 -17.14 14.41
N ALA A 279 8.94 -16.40 14.86
CA ALA A 279 8.55 -16.37 16.27
C ALA A 279 8.04 -17.74 16.74
N ILE A 280 7.04 -18.34 16.07
CA ILE A 280 6.49 -19.67 16.42
C ILE A 280 7.62 -20.71 16.52
N ASN A 281 8.54 -20.72 15.56
CA ASN A 281 9.63 -21.70 15.51
C ASN A 281 10.64 -21.52 16.67
N ASN A 282 10.69 -20.35 17.31
CA ASN A 282 11.59 -20.01 18.42
C ASN A 282 10.86 -19.71 19.74
N ASP A 283 9.54 -19.93 19.82
CA ASP A 283 8.70 -19.70 21.01
C ASP A 283 8.43 -21.03 21.75
N ALA A 284 8.79 -21.12 23.03
CA ALA A 284 8.67 -22.36 23.80
C ALA A 284 7.22 -22.87 23.97
N ASN A 285 6.21 -22.01 23.80
CA ASN A 285 4.80 -22.38 23.96
C ASN A 285 4.24 -23.20 22.78
N TYR A 286 4.95 -23.24 21.65
CA TYR A 286 4.51 -23.94 20.43
C TYR A 286 5.31 -25.23 20.21
N SER A 287 4.67 -26.39 20.36
CA SER A 287 5.30 -27.72 20.25
C SER A 287 5.58 -28.19 18.81
N PHE A 288 5.29 -27.36 17.81
CA PHE A 288 5.43 -27.65 16.38
C PHE A 288 6.19 -26.53 15.66
N GLN A 289 6.71 -26.84 14.47
CA GLN A 289 7.31 -25.89 13.54
C GLN A 289 6.38 -25.61 12.35
N VAL A 290 6.39 -24.38 11.85
CA VAL A 290 5.71 -23.96 10.61
C VAL A 290 6.78 -23.63 9.55
N GLN A 291 6.55 -24.04 8.30
CA GLN A 291 7.51 -23.83 7.19
C GLN A 291 7.00 -22.93 6.06
N CYS A 292 5.69 -22.68 5.98
CA CYS A 292 5.04 -21.95 4.91
C CYS A 292 4.23 -20.77 5.44
N GLY A 293 3.93 -19.83 4.56
CA GLY A 293 3.06 -18.68 4.83
C GLY A 293 1.92 -18.61 3.82
N LEU A 294 0.84 -17.92 4.18
CA LEU A 294 -0.27 -17.62 3.29
C LEU A 294 -0.84 -16.24 3.63
N ILE A 295 -0.85 -15.32 2.67
CA ILE A 295 -1.59 -14.05 2.80
C ILE A 295 -2.88 -14.20 2.00
N VAL A 296 -4.03 -13.94 2.63
CA VAL A 296 -5.34 -13.99 1.96
C VAL A 296 -5.91 -12.59 1.86
N VAL A 297 -6.01 -12.06 0.64
CA VAL A 297 -6.61 -10.74 0.40
C VAL A 297 -8.08 -10.89 0.00
N ALA A 298 -8.98 -10.57 0.93
CA ALA A 298 -10.43 -10.58 0.76
C ALA A 298 -10.98 -9.23 0.30
N TYR A 299 -12.06 -9.25 -0.49
CA TYR A 299 -12.66 -8.05 -1.09
C TYR A 299 -14.08 -7.80 -0.60
N LYS A 300 -14.44 -6.51 -0.54
CA LYS A 300 -15.70 -6.01 0.03
C LYS A 300 -16.94 -6.34 -0.79
N ASP A 301 -16.73 -6.64 -2.08
CA ASP A 301 -17.74 -6.86 -3.11
C ASP A 301 -18.11 -8.33 -3.33
N GLY A 302 -17.59 -9.25 -2.50
CA GLY A 302 -17.78 -10.70 -2.67
C GLY A 302 -16.90 -11.32 -3.76
N SER A 303 -16.10 -10.53 -4.50
CA SER A 303 -15.24 -11.08 -5.55
C SER A 303 -14.18 -12.05 -4.98
N PRO A 304 -13.75 -13.09 -5.70
CA PRO A 304 -12.88 -14.13 -5.15
C PRO A 304 -11.55 -13.58 -4.60
N ALA A 305 -11.30 -13.83 -3.31
CA ALA A 305 -10.07 -13.49 -2.62
C ALA A 305 -8.84 -14.11 -3.29
N HIS A 306 -7.72 -13.38 -3.25
CA HIS A 306 -6.43 -13.86 -3.77
C HIS A 306 -5.59 -14.50 -2.65
N PRO A 307 -5.26 -15.81 -2.75
CA PRO A 307 -4.28 -16.45 -1.88
C PRO A 307 -2.85 -16.23 -2.41
N HIS A 308 -1.98 -15.65 -1.60
CA HIS A 308 -0.54 -15.58 -1.86
C HIS A 308 0.18 -16.58 -0.96
N PHE A 309 0.28 -17.81 -1.45
CA PHE A 309 1.06 -18.86 -0.79
C PHE A 309 2.56 -18.53 -0.84
N MET A 310 3.26 -18.77 0.27
CA MET A 310 4.70 -18.60 0.43
C MET A 310 5.30 -19.94 0.86
N ASP A 311 6.13 -20.52 0.01
CA ASP A 311 6.89 -21.73 0.36
C ASP A 311 8.10 -21.41 1.28
N THR A 312 8.78 -22.47 1.69
CA THR A 312 9.96 -22.46 2.55
C THR A 312 11.11 -21.59 2.02
N GLU A 313 11.30 -21.51 0.69
CA GLU A 313 12.34 -20.67 0.10
C GLU A 313 11.92 -19.21 0.13
N LEU A 314 10.70 -18.89 -0.33
CA LEU A 314 10.19 -17.53 -0.35
C LEU A 314 10.07 -16.94 1.07
N CYS A 315 9.66 -17.75 2.05
CA CYS A 315 9.70 -17.39 3.46
C CYS A 315 11.13 -17.10 3.94
N SER A 316 12.13 -17.87 3.52
CA SER A 316 13.54 -17.62 3.86
C SER A 316 14.07 -16.33 3.22
N GLN A 317 13.70 -16.03 1.97
CA GLN A 317 14.06 -14.80 1.27
C GLN A 317 13.44 -13.54 1.93
N TYR A 318 12.19 -13.62 2.41
CA TYR A 318 11.56 -12.52 3.15
C TYR A 318 12.05 -12.43 4.60
N TRP A 319 12.42 -13.54 5.24
CA TRP A 319 13.00 -13.54 6.60
C TRP A 319 14.29 -12.72 6.68
N ALA A 320 15.19 -12.86 5.71
CA ALA A 320 16.39 -12.03 5.64
C ALA A 320 16.07 -10.53 5.58
N LYS A 321 15.01 -10.13 4.87
CA LYS A 321 14.53 -8.74 4.80
C LYS A 321 13.89 -8.27 6.12
N TRP A 322 13.17 -9.16 6.81
CA TRP A 322 12.63 -8.89 8.15
C TRP A 322 13.75 -8.65 9.18
N LEU A 323 14.82 -9.46 9.17
CA LEU A 323 15.97 -9.25 10.06
C LEU A 323 16.61 -7.87 9.85
N LEU A 324 16.76 -7.41 8.60
CA LEU A 324 17.27 -6.06 8.30
C LEU A 324 16.36 -4.95 8.88
N ARG A 325 15.04 -5.08 8.76
CA ARG A 325 14.07 -4.13 9.33
C ARG A 325 14.10 -4.15 10.86
N LEU A 326 14.22 -5.32 11.49
CA LEU A 326 14.36 -5.45 12.95
C LEU A 326 15.67 -4.84 13.48
N GLU A 327 16.77 -5.00 12.73
CA GLU A 327 18.03 -4.32 13.03
C GLU A 327 17.94 -2.80 12.87
N GLU A 328 17.32 -2.30 11.81
CA GLU A 328 17.09 -0.87 11.59
C GLU A 328 16.26 -0.27 12.74
N TYR A 329 15.21 -0.97 13.17
CA TYR A 329 14.39 -0.63 14.32
C TYR A 329 15.22 -0.56 15.61
N THR A 330 16.07 -1.56 15.86
CA THR A 330 16.96 -1.60 17.04
C THR A 330 18.00 -0.47 17.01
N LYS A 331 18.47 -0.07 15.83
CA LYS A 331 19.37 1.08 15.65
C LYS A 331 18.62 2.41 15.90
N LYS A 332 17.38 2.54 15.44
CA LYS A 332 16.50 3.71 15.68
C LYS A 332 16.16 3.90 17.17
N GLU A 333 15.69 2.86 17.86
CA GLU A 333 15.37 2.93 19.30
C GLU A 333 16.59 3.30 20.16
N LYS A 334 17.77 2.70 19.87
CA LYS A 334 19.03 3.08 20.55
C LYS A 334 19.36 4.56 20.38
N ASN A 335 19.24 5.08 19.16
CA ASN A 335 19.52 6.50 18.89
C ASN A 335 18.52 7.43 19.59
N GLN A 336 17.23 7.06 19.64
CA GLN A 336 16.21 7.84 20.36
C GLN A 336 16.44 7.87 21.87
N ASN A 337 16.86 6.75 22.46
CA ASN A 337 17.16 6.68 23.90
C ASN A 337 18.43 7.48 24.27
N ILE A 338 19.42 7.57 23.37
CA ILE A 338 20.60 8.45 23.54
C ILE A 338 20.22 9.95 23.41
N GLN A 339 19.17 10.28 22.65
CA GLN A 339 18.70 11.65 22.44
C GLN A 339 17.72 12.15 23.52
N LYS A 340 17.39 11.32 24.52
CA LYS A 340 16.63 11.69 25.71
C LYS A 340 17.52 11.58 26.96
N PRO A 341 18.30 12.60 27.30
CA PRO A 341 18.80 12.74 28.67
C PRO A 341 17.61 12.91 29.64
N ASP A 342 17.77 12.40 30.86
CA ASP A 342 16.80 12.51 31.97
C ASP A 342 16.61 13.96 32.47
#